data_AF-A0A3S1R192-F1
#
_entry.id   AF-A0A3S1R192-F1
#
_cell.length_a   1.000
_cell.length_b   1.000
_cell.length_c   1.000
_cell.angle_alpha   90.00
_cell.angle_beta   90.00
_cell.angle_gamma   90.00
#
_symmetry.space_group_name_H-M   'P 1'
#
loop_
_entity.id
_entity.type
_entity.pdbx_description
1 polymer ?
#
loop_
_entity_poly.entity_id
_entity_poly.type
_entity_poly.pdbx_seq_one_letter_code
_entity_poly.pdbx_strand_id
1 'polypeptide(L)'
;MMLEKLRACWGFSPTVDRNVALVEGFLKGKRFADLAQEHGLSITRVRQIIERADRHVGGGIVTEAELSKASPRSDFMVDYPYVWKLAELHRLGSVTPHHFFTELERAGSLERLVDKMKRLPGRTPTTTRELARLVWQRERGESPWPAMKRSSIAVAQPSCPVDHPDRSLQCQLTLEPALQQLVERAAESGWTEDEIAQALLELARARLKEQLPSGASCPP
;
A
#
# COMPACT_ATOMS: atom_id res chain seq x y z
N MET A 1 -1.06 -16.41 -7.02
CA MET A 1 -1.16 -14.94 -7.18
C MET A 1 -0.53 -14.12 -6.05
N MET A 2 -1.01 -14.15 -4.80
CA MET A 2 -0.46 -13.28 -3.72
C MET A 2 0.98 -13.64 -3.33
N LEU A 3 1.30 -14.93 -3.15
CA LEU A 3 2.66 -15.38 -2.81
C LEU A 3 3.68 -15.13 -3.94
N GLU A 4 3.24 -15.17 -5.19
CA GLU A 4 4.08 -14.84 -6.36
C GLU A 4 4.41 -13.34 -6.40
N LYS A 5 3.41 -12.47 -6.13
CA LYS A 5 3.64 -11.03 -5.93
C LYS A 5 4.65 -10.77 -4.82
N LEU A 6 4.57 -11.48 -3.69
CA LEU A 6 5.53 -11.35 -2.60
C LEU A 6 6.95 -11.77 -2.98
N ARG A 7 7.10 -12.88 -3.71
CA ARG A 7 8.41 -13.30 -4.25
C ARG A 7 9.01 -12.21 -5.13
N ALA A 8 8.22 -11.64 -6.04
CA ALA A 8 8.67 -10.55 -6.90
C ALA A 8 9.05 -9.28 -6.10
N CYS A 9 8.31 -8.96 -5.04
CA CYS A 9 8.58 -7.77 -4.22
C CYS A 9 9.78 -7.92 -3.27
N TRP A 10 10.11 -9.12 -2.79
CA TRP A 10 11.26 -9.36 -1.90
C TRP A 10 12.57 -9.69 -2.64
N GLY A 11 12.52 -9.92 -3.95
CA GLY A 11 13.69 -10.16 -4.80
C GLY A 11 14.44 -11.46 -4.45
N PHE A 12 15.75 -11.51 -4.74
CA PHE A 12 16.60 -12.69 -4.53
C PHE A 12 17.39 -12.65 -3.20
N SER A 13 16.78 -12.16 -2.13
CA SER A 13 17.38 -12.34 -0.80
C SER A 13 17.47 -13.83 -0.45
N PRO A 14 18.55 -14.31 0.20
CA PRO A 14 18.65 -15.69 0.71
C PRO A 14 17.52 -16.07 1.67
N THR A 15 16.79 -15.06 2.17
CA THR A 15 15.69 -15.23 3.11
C THR A 15 14.30 -15.24 2.46
N VAL A 16 14.20 -15.06 1.14
CA VAL A 16 12.90 -14.94 0.45
C VAL A 16 12.06 -16.19 0.59
N ASP A 17 12.62 -17.37 0.36
CA ASP A 17 11.84 -18.62 0.49
C ASP A 17 11.36 -18.84 1.92
N ARG A 18 12.19 -18.53 2.92
CA ARG A 18 11.77 -18.57 4.33
C ARG A 18 10.65 -17.56 4.62
N ASN A 19 10.76 -16.33 4.13
CA ASN A 19 9.77 -15.30 4.38
C ASN A 19 8.43 -15.62 3.67
N VAL A 20 8.48 -16.19 2.47
CA VAL A 20 7.31 -16.66 1.73
C VAL A 20 6.65 -17.82 2.46
N ALA A 21 7.42 -18.80 2.95
CA ALA A 21 6.91 -19.91 3.74
C ALA A 21 6.25 -19.44 5.05
N LEU A 22 6.81 -18.42 5.72
CA LEU A 22 6.21 -17.80 6.91
C LEU A 22 4.84 -17.18 6.59
N VAL A 23 4.72 -16.47 5.47
CA VAL A 23 3.45 -15.86 5.05
C VAL A 23 2.44 -16.92 4.64
N GLU A 24 2.86 -17.92 3.87
CA GLU A 24 1.99 -19.04 3.48
C GLU A 24 1.47 -19.80 4.71
N GLY A 25 2.34 -20.10 5.67
CA GLY A 25 1.95 -20.75 6.93
C GLY A 25 0.97 -19.90 7.74
N PHE A 26 1.18 -18.59 7.78
CA PHE A 26 0.26 -17.65 8.44
C PHE A 26 -1.11 -17.61 7.76
N LEU A 27 -1.18 -17.52 6.43
CA LEU A 27 -2.43 -17.57 5.66
C LEU A 27 -3.16 -18.91 5.82
N LYS A 28 -2.44 -20.01 6.07
CA LYS A 28 -2.99 -21.33 6.43
C LYS A 28 -3.45 -21.42 7.90
N GLY A 29 -3.38 -20.34 8.67
CA GLY A 29 -3.88 -20.25 10.04
C GLY A 29 -2.88 -20.64 11.14
N LYS A 30 -1.58 -20.82 10.81
CA LYS A 30 -0.56 -21.08 11.85
C LYS A 30 -0.36 -19.86 12.74
N ARG A 31 -0.21 -20.07 14.05
CA ARG A 31 0.04 -18.98 15.00
C ARG A 31 1.48 -18.51 14.88
N PHE A 32 1.72 -17.24 15.26
CA PHE A 32 3.07 -16.67 15.26
C PHE A 32 4.08 -17.47 16.10
N ALA A 33 3.65 -18.11 17.19
CA ALA A 33 4.52 -18.92 18.04
C ALA A 33 5.00 -20.19 17.33
N ASP A 34 4.11 -20.86 16.60
CA ASP A 34 4.41 -22.10 15.89
C ASP A 34 5.36 -21.81 14.70
N LEU A 35 5.10 -20.73 13.96
CA LEU A 35 5.98 -20.23 12.88
C LEU A 35 7.37 -19.80 13.40
N ALA A 36 7.42 -19.18 14.58
CA ALA A 36 8.68 -18.77 15.21
C ALA A 36 9.56 -19.99 15.55
N GLN A 37 8.94 -21.03 16.11
CA GLN A 37 9.62 -22.29 16.43
C GLN A 37 10.11 -23.02 15.17
N GLU A 38 9.26 -23.18 14.14
CA GLU A 38 9.60 -23.90 12.90
C GLU A 38 10.77 -23.28 12.15
N HIS A 39 10.91 -21.94 12.19
CA HIS A 39 11.90 -21.21 11.41
C HIS A 39 13.07 -20.64 12.24
N GLY A 40 13.14 -20.98 13.54
CA GLY A 40 14.22 -20.53 14.42
C GLY A 40 14.27 -19.01 14.59
N LEU A 41 13.11 -18.35 14.65
CA LEU A 41 12.98 -16.89 14.78
C LEU A 41 12.28 -16.52 16.07
N SER A 42 12.40 -15.26 16.50
CA SER A 42 11.54 -14.73 17.56
C SER A 42 10.14 -14.42 17.02
N ILE A 43 9.12 -14.54 17.88
CA ILE A 43 7.72 -14.19 17.56
C ILE A 43 7.62 -12.77 16.99
N THR A 44 8.35 -11.83 17.58
CA THR A 44 8.43 -10.43 17.12
C THR A 44 8.99 -10.34 15.71
N ARG A 45 10.01 -11.14 15.38
CA ARG A 45 10.61 -11.12 14.05
C ARG A 45 9.67 -11.69 13.00
N VAL A 46 8.95 -12.77 13.33
CA VAL A 46 7.91 -13.33 12.44
C VAL A 46 6.82 -12.30 12.15
N ARG A 47 6.33 -11.61 13.19
CA ARG A 47 5.34 -10.53 13.05
C ARG A 47 5.81 -9.42 12.11
N GLN A 48 7.03 -8.92 12.31
CA GLN A 48 7.62 -7.90 11.45
C GLN A 48 7.73 -8.34 9.98
N ILE A 49 8.04 -9.61 9.73
CA ILE A 49 8.14 -10.15 8.37
C ILE A 49 6.75 -10.19 7.72
N ILE A 50 5.72 -10.64 8.45
CA ILE A 50 4.34 -10.69 7.95
C ILE A 50 3.79 -9.27 7.73
N GLU A 51 3.98 -8.34 8.66
CA GLU A 51 3.60 -6.92 8.49
C GLU A 51 4.35 -6.25 7.33
N ARG A 52 5.58 -6.68 7.06
CA ARG A 52 6.32 -6.22 5.88
C ARG A 52 5.74 -6.82 4.61
N ALA A 53 5.39 -8.10 4.60
CA ALA A 53 4.76 -8.80 3.48
C ALA A 53 3.46 -8.10 3.10
N ASP A 54 2.60 -7.87 4.09
CA ASP A 54 1.32 -7.21 3.96
C ASP A 54 1.46 -5.84 3.27
N ARG A 55 2.44 -5.03 3.68
CA ARG A 55 2.74 -3.76 3.00
C ARG A 55 3.25 -3.91 1.56
N HIS A 56 3.94 -4.99 1.21
CA HIS A 56 4.49 -5.18 -0.13
C HIS A 56 3.37 -5.47 -1.14
N VAL A 57 2.32 -6.19 -0.73
CA VAL A 57 1.18 -6.53 -1.58
C VAL A 57 0.03 -5.52 -1.53
N GLY A 58 0.15 -4.45 -0.75
CA GLY A 58 -0.89 -3.42 -0.60
C GLY A 58 -1.82 -3.64 0.60
N GLY A 59 -1.74 -4.77 1.29
CA GLY A 59 -2.62 -5.14 2.39
C GLY A 59 -3.24 -6.52 2.15
N GLY A 60 -4.18 -6.94 2.99
CA GLY A 60 -4.93 -8.19 2.78
C GLY A 60 -4.37 -9.41 3.51
N ILE A 61 -3.07 -9.48 3.84
CA ILE A 61 -2.48 -10.69 4.45
C ILE A 61 -2.92 -10.85 5.89
N VAL A 62 -2.88 -9.76 6.66
CA VAL A 62 -3.31 -9.79 8.07
C VAL A 62 -4.84 -9.82 8.17
N THR A 63 -5.53 -9.15 7.24
CA THR A 63 -7.00 -9.06 7.23
C THR A 63 -7.69 -10.29 6.66
N GLU A 64 -7.13 -11.03 5.70
CA GLU A 64 -7.71 -12.29 5.20
C GLU A 64 -7.69 -13.39 6.27
N ALA A 65 -6.69 -13.36 7.16
CA ALA A 65 -6.65 -14.19 8.36
C ALA A 65 -7.65 -13.76 9.45
N GLU A 66 -8.08 -12.49 9.46
CA GLU A 66 -9.00 -11.91 10.47
C GLU A 66 -10.45 -11.74 9.95
N LEU A 67 -10.71 -11.92 8.65
CA LEU A 67 -12.01 -11.71 7.99
C LEU A 67 -13.05 -12.79 8.31
N SER A 68 -12.82 -13.67 9.28
CA SER A 68 -13.89 -14.51 9.81
C SER A 68 -14.85 -13.67 10.68
N LYS A 69 -15.85 -13.05 10.03
CA LYS A 69 -17.17 -12.73 10.60
C LYS A 69 -17.22 -11.73 11.78
N ALA A 70 -16.44 -10.65 11.79
CA ALA A 70 -16.63 -9.60 12.79
C ALA A 70 -17.48 -8.43 12.25
N SER A 71 -18.62 -8.16 12.90
CA SER A 71 -19.44 -6.96 12.70
C SER A 71 -18.60 -5.68 12.85
N PRO A 72 -18.92 -4.56 12.16
CA PRO A 72 -18.25 -3.28 12.38
C PRO A 72 -18.29 -2.94 13.88
N ARG A 73 -17.12 -2.75 14.49
CA ARG A 73 -17.00 -2.63 15.96
C ARG A 73 -17.33 -1.23 16.49
N SER A 74 -17.50 -0.21 15.63
CA SER A 74 -17.92 1.15 16.03
C SER A 74 -18.58 1.96 14.93
N ASP A 75 -19.37 2.98 15.31
CA ASP A 75 -20.06 3.93 14.41
C ASP A 75 -19.07 4.64 13.47
N PHE A 76 -17.86 4.93 13.94
CA PHE A 76 -16.81 5.54 13.10
C PHE A 76 -16.40 4.67 11.91
N MET A 77 -16.43 3.35 12.03
CA MET A 77 -16.12 2.47 10.89
C MET A 77 -17.17 2.58 9.78
N VAL A 78 -18.40 2.94 10.13
CA VAL A 78 -19.50 3.19 9.18
C VAL A 78 -19.32 4.55 8.51
N ASP A 79 -18.91 5.57 9.27
CA ASP A 79 -18.71 6.93 8.76
C ASP A 79 -17.49 7.05 7.83
N TYR A 80 -16.48 6.19 8.02
CA TYR A 80 -15.23 6.22 7.25
C TYR A 80 -14.94 4.90 6.51
N PRO A 81 -15.82 4.43 5.61
CA PRO A 81 -15.73 3.11 4.99
C PRO A 81 -14.52 2.98 4.04
N TYR A 82 -13.98 4.11 3.57
CA TYR A 82 -12.87 4.19 2.63
C TYR A 82 -11.48 4.11 3.29
N VAL A 83 -11.38 4.11 4.62
CA VAL A 83 -10.10 4.18 5.36
C VAL A 83 -9.18 3.00 5.06
N TRP A 84 -9.74 1.80 4.91
CA TRP A 84 -8.96 0.61 4.54
C TRP A 84 -8.35 0.74 3.16
N LYS A 85 -9.15 1.12 2.16
CA LYS A 85 -8.67 1.35 0.78
C LYS A 85 -7.58 2.42 0.75
N LEU A 86 -7.73 3.45 1.57
CA LEU A 86 -6.78 4.55 1.63
C LEU A 86 -5.44 4.12 2.29
N ALA A 87 -5.49 3.27 3.33
CA ALA A 87 -4.28 2.66 3.90
C ALA A 87 -3.58 1.71 2.92
N GLU A 88 -4.34 0.97 2.12
CA GLU A 88 -3.83 0.08 1.07
C GLU A 88 -3.13 0.87 -0.05
N LEU A 89 -3.82 1.86 -0.63
CA LEU A 89 -3.29 2.72 -1.70
C LEU A 89 -1.95 3.37 -1.30
N HIS A 90 -1.85 3.83 -0.06
CA HIS A 90 -0.66 4.49 0.48
C HIS A 90 0.32 3.52 1.15
N ARG A 91 0.10 2.20 1.04
CA ARG A 91 0.96 1.14 1.59
C ARG A 91 1.30 1.33 3.08
N LEU A 92 0.32 1.82 3.84
CA LEU A 92 0.46 2.10 5.28
C LEU A 92 0.40 0.83 6.13
N GLY A 93 -0.01 -0.31 5.55
CA GLY A 93 -0.15 -1.62 6.19
C GLY A 93 -1.52 -1.82 6.84
N SER A 94 -1.99 -3.07 6.84
CA SER A 94 -3.31 -3.50 7.34
C SER A 94 -3.59 -3.19 8.80
N VAL A 95 -2.57 -3.13 9.65
CA VAL A 95 -2.73 -2.81 11.08
C VAL A 95 -3.04 -1.32 11.29
N THR A 96 -2.65 -0.47 10.34
CA THR A 96 -2.77 0.99 10.48
C THR A 96 -4.22 1.48 10.59
N PRO A 97 -5.19 1.00 9.77
CA PRO A 97 -6.62 1.27 9.97
C PRO A 97 -7.10 0.97 11.39
N HIS A 98 -6.75 -0.18 11.96
CA HIS A 98 -7.19 -0.55 13.31
C HIS A 98 -6.69 0.43 14.37
N HIS A 99 -5.40 0.83 14.28
CA HIS A 99 -4.86 1.87 15.17
C HIS A 99 -5.52 3.23 14.95
N PHE A 100 -5.84 3.58 13.71
CA PHE A 100 -6.56 4.81 13.39
C PHE A 100 -7.94 4.82 14.05
N PHE A 101 -8.77 3.79 13.87
CA PHE A 101 -10.10 3.72 14.47
C PHE A 101 -10.05 3.69 15.99
N THR A 102 -9.09 2.97 16.58
CA THR A 102 -8.88 2.98 18.04
C THR A 102 -8.59 4.38 18.56
N GLU A 103 -7.74 5.15 17.86
CA GLU A 103 -7.40 6.51 18.27
C GLU A 103 -8.52 7.51 17.98
N LEU A 104 -9.30 7.29 16.92
CA LEU A 104 -10.47 8.08 16.56
C LEU A 104 -11.59 7.92 17.59
N GLU A 105 -11.90 6.69 18.00
CA GLU A 105 -12.85 6.37 19.07
C GLU A 105 -12.46 7.04 20.39
N ARG A 106 -11.17 6.97 20.75
CA ARG A 106 -10.65 7.63 21.95
C ARG A 106 -10.75 9.16 21.88
N ALA A 107 -10.60 9.73 20.70
CA ALA A 107 -10.68 11.17 20.50
C ALA A 107 -12.14 11.67 20.43
N GLY A 108 -13.06 10.82 19.95
CA GLY A 108 -14.48 11.10 19.79
C GLY A 108 -14.82 11.96 18.56
N SER A 109 -13.83 12.46 17.82
CA SER A 109 -14.01 13.08 16.51
C SER A 109 -12.68 13.17 15.76
N LEU A 110 -12.75 13.38 14.44
CA LEU A 110 -11.57 13.56 13.60
C LEU A 110 -10.79 14.84 13.96
N GLU A 111 -11.48 15.93 14.31
CA GLU A 111 -10.89 17.20 14.79
C GLU A 111 -10.10 16.99 16.07
N ARG A 112 -10.69 16.33 17.06
CA ARG A 112 -10.03 16.06 18.34
C ARG A 112 -8.83 15.14 18.16
N LEU A 113 -8.92 14.19 17.23
CA LEU A 113 -7.80 13.31 16.88
C LEU A 113 -6.65 14.09 16.26
N VAL A 114 -6.93 14.93 15.26
CA VAL A 114 -5.93 15.75 14.57
C VAL A 114 -5.29 16.76 15.53
N ASP A 115 -6.07 17.41 16.40
CA ASP A 115 -5.55 18.30 17.43
C ASP A 115 -4.64 17.59 18.43
N LYS A 116 -5.03 16.38 18.88
CA LYS A 116 -4.19 15.53 19.73
C LYS A 116 -2.87 15.21 19.05
N MET A 117 -2.89 14.84 17.76
CA MET A 117 -1.68 14.52 17.00
C MET A 117 -0.79 15.75 16.74
N LYS A 118 -1.37 16.95 16.56
CA LYS A 118 -0.60 18.20 16.48
C LYS A 118 0.16 18.48 17.77
N ARG A 119 -0.49 18.29 18.93
CA ARG A 119 0.11 18.51 20.25
C ARG A 119 1.16 17.46 20.62
N LEU A 120 0.97 16.20 20.24
CA LEU A 120 1.80 15.07 20.68
C LEU A 120 2.28 14.19 19.51
N PRO A 121 3.19 14.69 18.65
CA PRO A 121 3.53 14.00 17.42
C PRO A 121 4.24 12.65 17.56
N GLY A 122 4.91 12.40 18.69
CA GLY A 122 5.64 11.16 18.94
C GLY A 122 4.83 10.04 19.61
N ARG A 123 3.57 10.29 20.02
CA ARG A 123 2.76 9.28 20.76
C ARG A 123 1.98 8.33 19.86
N THR A 124 1.82 8.67 18.58
CA THR A 124 1.04 7.88 17.63
C THR A 124 1.97 7.30 16.57
N PRO A 125 1.80 6.04 16.15
CA PRO A 125 2.56 5.47 15.05
C PRO A 125 2.53 6.37 13.82
N THR A 126 3.65 6.50 13.12
CA THR A 126 3.78 7.45 12.02
C THR A 126 2.85 7.10 10.85
N THR A 127 2.59 5.82 10.61
CA THR A 127 1.60 5.35 9.62
C THR A 127 0.18 5.74 10.00
N THR A 128 -0.19 5.64 11.28
CA THR A 128 -1.51 6.07 11.78
C THR A 128 -1.70 7.57 11.69
N ARG A 129 -0.64 8.35 11.98
CA ARG A 129 -0.64 9.81 11.78
C ARG A 129 -0.81 10.16 10.30
N GLU A 130 -0.16 9.44 9.40
CA GLU A 130 -0.33 9.65 7.98
C GLU A 130 -1.73 9.29 7.51
N LEU A 131 -2.30 8.18 7.98
CA LEU A 131 -3.67 7.80 7.67
C LEU A 131 -4.65 8.88 8.12
N ALA A 132 -4.49 9.41 9.34
CA ALA A 132 -5.30 10.53 9.82
C ALA A 132 -5.15 11.79 8.97
N ARG A 133 -3.93 12.08 8.47
CA ARG A 133 -3.68 13.20 7.55
C ARG A 133 -4.44 13.04 6.23
N LEU A 134 -4.45 11.83 5.67
CA LEU A 134 -5.11 11.52 4.40
C LEU A 134 -6.64 11.53 4.54
N VAL A 135 -7.18 11.00 5.64
CA VAL A 135 -8.60 11.12 5.97
C VAL A 135 -8.99 12.60 6.11
N TRP A 136 -8.21 13.39 6.86
CA TRP A 136 -8.44 14.84 6.96
C TRP A 136 -8.41 15.53 5.60
N GLN A 137 -7.42 15.21 4.76
CA GLN A 137 -7.28 15.80 3.44
C GLN A 137 -8.49 15.51 2.55
N ARG A 138 -9.05 14.30 2.63
CA ARG A 138 -10.26 13.94 1.90
C ARG A 138 -11.49 14.68 2.42
N GLU A 139 -11.65 14.78 3.74
CA GLU A 139 -12.83 15.39 4.37
C GLU A 139 -12.83 16.92 4.31
N ARG A 140 -11.66 17.55 4.31
CA ARG A 140 -11.51 19.01 4.44
C ARG A 140 -10.88 19.68 3.22
N GLY A 141 -10.34 18.92 2.27
CA GLY A 141 -9.65 19.45 1.09
C GLY A 141 -8.26 20.05 1.38
N GLU A 142 -7.83 20.10 2.64
CA GLU A 142 -6.55 20.65 3.06
C GLU A 142 -5.76 19.64 3.90
N SER A 143 -4.44 19.78 4.03
CA SER A 143 -3.65 18.87 4.85
C SER A 143 -3.30 19.53 6.20
N PRO A 144 -3.53 18.86 7.34
CA PRO A 144 -3.32 19.46 8.67
C PRO A 144 -1.83 19.58 9.02
N TRP A 145 -0.95 18.88 8.29
CA TRP A 145 0.50 18.95 8.33
C TRP A 145 1.09 18.41 7.01
N PRO A 146 2.39 18.61 6.73
CA PRO A 146 3.03 18.07 5.52
C PRO A 146 2.95 16.54 5.44
N ALA A 147 2.81 15.99 4.24
CA ALA A 147 2.82 14.55 4.02
C ALA A 147 4.17 13.93 4.44
N MET A 148 4.14 12.73 5.01
CA MET A 148 5.35 11.96 5.18
C MET A 148 6.00 11.68 3.82
N LYS A 149 7.34 11.79 3.74
CA LYS A 149 8.12 11.56 2.50
C LYS A 149 7.88 10.20 1.82
N ARG A 150 7.35 9.21 2.55
CA ARG A 150 7.06 7.85 2.03
C ARG A 150 5.59 7.65 1.64
N SER A 151 4.77 8.68 1.82
CA SER A 151 3.32 8.64 1.61
C SER A 151 2.90 9.26 0.29
N SER A 152 3.82 10.00 -0.37
CA SER A 152 3.86 10.02 -1.82
C SER A 152 4.07 8.58 -2.27
N ILE A 153 3.28 8.11 -3.23
CA ILE A 153 3.41 6.76 -3.74
C ILE A 153 4.82 6.58 -4.30
N ALA A 154 5.65 5.90 -3.53
CA ALA A 154 7.06 5.75 -3.83
C ALA A 154 7.20 4.71 -4.94
N VAL A 155 7.54 5.15 -6.14
CA VAL A 155 7.92 4.27 -7.24
C VAL A 155 9.36 3.81 -6.97
N ALA A 156 9.50 2.61 -6.41
CA ALA A 156 10.81 2.01 -6.15
C ALA A 156 11.47 1.53 -7.45
N GLN A 157 12.81 1.46 -7.46
CA GLN A 157 13.51 0.81 -8.57
C GLN A 157 13.20 -0.70 -8.58
N PRO A 158 13.02 -1.34 -9.75
CA PRO A 158 12.90 -2.79 -9.85
C PRO A 158 14.13 -3.48 -9.23
N SER A 159 13.90 -4.49 -8.39
CA SER A 159 14.97 -5.19 -7.67
C SER A 159 15.66 -6.27 -8.49
N CYS A 160 15.06 -6.72 -9.60
CA CYS A 160 15.65 -7.70 -10.51
C CYS A 160 16.58 -7.03 -11.55
N PRO A 161 17.44 -7.79 -12.26
CA PRO A 161 18.20 -7.33 -13.43
C PRO A 161 17.30 -6.99 -14.63
N VAL A 162 17.86 -6.32 -15.65
CA VAL A 162 17.12 -5.86 -16.85
C VAL A 162 16.48 -7.03 -17.62
N ASP A 163 17.18 -8.16 -17.71
CA ASP A 163 16.78 -9.29 -18.55
C ASP A 163 15.92 -10.33 -17.80
N HIS A 164 15.48 -10.02 -16.59
CA HIS A 164 14.68 -10.94 -15.78
C HIS A 164 13.25 -11.08 -16.32
N PRO A 165 12.70 -12.31 -16.48
CA PRO A 165 11.37 -12.51 -17.05
C PRO A 165 10.25 -11.74 -16.32
N ASP A 166 10.36 -11.64 -14.99
CA ASP A 166 9.36 -10.94 -14.16
C ASP A 166 9.59 -9.42 -14.04
N ARG A 167 10.61 -8.85 -14.68
CA ARG A 167 10.92 -7.42 -14.55
C ARG A 167 9.76 -6.54 -15.00
N SER A 168 9.16 -6.89 -16.13
CA SER A 168 8.03 -6.14 -16.70
C SER A 168 6.86 -6.09 -15.71
N LEU A 169 6.51 -7.22 -15.11
CA LEU A 169 5.46 -7.31 -14.10
C LEU A 169 5.83 -6.52 -12.84
N GLN A 170 7.08 -6.58 -12.39
CA GLN A 170 7.54 -5.82 -11.23
C GLN A 170 7.41 -4.30 -11.46
N CYS A 171 7.75 -3.81 -12.66
CA CYS A 171 7.56 -2.40 -13.03
C CYS A 171 6.07 -2.01 -12.95
N GLN A 172 5.18 -2.83 -13.51
CA GLN A 172 3.74 -2.57 -13.50
C GLN A 172 3.20 -2.48 -12.06
N LEU A 173 3.47 -3.48 -11.22
CA LEU A 173 3.03 -3.50 -9.82
C LEU A 173 3.60 -2.36 -8.98
N THR A 174 4.76 -1.84 -9.36
CA THR A 174 5.39 -0.71 -8.66
C THR A 174 4.74 0.62 -9.05
N LEU A 175 4.32 0.76 -10.31
CA LEU A 175 3.65 1.96 -10.83
C LEU A 175 2.15 2.00 -10.54
N GLU A 176 1.50 0.84 -10.42
CA GLU A 176 0.05 0.69 -10.27
C GLU A 176 -0.57 1.60 -9.21
N PRO A 177 -0.06 1.71 -7.97
CA PRO A 177 -0.69 2.57 -6.98
C PRO A 177 -0.61 4.05 -7.38
N ALA A 178 0.49 4.48 -8.03
CA ALA A 178 0.70 5.87 -8.42
C ALA A 178 -0.28 6.24 -9.55
N LEU A 179 -0.49 5.30 -10.46
CA LEU A 179 -1.49 5.41 -11.51
C LEU A 179 -2.90 5.47 -10.92
N GLN A 180 -3.24 4.60 -9.97
CA GLN A 180 -4.55 4.57 -9.34
C GLN A 180 -4.89 5.87 -8.61
N GLN A 181 -3.92 6.47 -7.91
CA GLN A 181 -4.11 7.80 -7.30
C GLN A 181 -4.32 8.91 -8.33
N LEU A 182 -3.67 8.82 -9.49
CA LEU A 182 -3.92 9.77 -10.58
C LEU A 182 -5.34 9.60 -11.12
N VAL A 183 -5.80 8.36 -11.32
CA VAL A 183 -7.17 8.05 -11.76
C VAL A 183 -8.20 8.57 -10.76
N GLU A 184 -8.02 8.29 -9.45
CA GLU A 184 -8.95 8.74 -8.42
C GLU A 184 -9.05 10.27 -8.35
N ARG A 185 -7.93 11.00 -8.41
CA ARG A 185 -7.93 12.47 -8.42
C ARG A 185 -8.59 13.06 -9.66
N ALA A 186 -8.41 12.43 -10.83
CA ALA A 186 -9.08 12.86 -12.04
C ALA A 186 -10.60 12.62 -11.95
N ALA A 187 -11.02 11.47 -11.42
CA ALA A 187 -12.43 11.16 -11.17
C ALA A 187 -13.07 12.12 -10.16
N GLU A 188 -12.39 12.45 -9.06
CA GLU A 188 -12.82 13.47 -8.08
C GLU A 188 -12.92 14.87 -8.71
N SER A 189 -12.16 15.13 -9.77
CA SER A 189 -12.23 16.37 -10.57
C SER A 189 -13.31 16.31 -11.65
N GLY A 190 -14.13 15.26 -11.68
CA GLY A 190 -15.29 15.11 -12.57
C GLY A 190 -15.01 14.40 -13.90
N TRP A 191 -13.83 13.81 -14.09
CA TRP A 191 -13.52 13.06 -15.31
C TRP A 191 -14.20 11.69 -15.30
N THR A 192 -14.66 11.24 -16.45
CA THR A 192 -15.16 9.87 -16.62
C THR A 192 -14.02 8.86 -16.68
N GLU A 193 -14.31 7.60 -16.35
CA GLU A 193 -13.32 6.52 -16.42
C GLU A 193 -12.72 6.37 -17.83
N ASP A 194 -13.56 6.50 -18.87
CA ASP A 194 -13.14 6.43 -20.27
C ASP A 194 -12.20 7.58 -20.68
N GLU A 195 -12.49 8.81 -20.26
CA GLU A 195 -11.63 9.97 -20.52
C GLU A 195 -10.26 9.80 -19.86
N ILE A 196 -10.23 9.32 -18.63
CA ILE A 196 -9.00 9.06 -17.89
C ILE A 196 -8.20 7.96 -18.60
N ALA A 197 -8.84 6.83 -18.93
CA ALA A 197 -8.18 5.71 -19.59
C ALA A 197 -7.59 6.12 -20.95
N GLN A 198 -8.37 6.85 -21.76
CA GLN A 198 -7.93 7.31 -23.07
C GLN A 198 -6.78 8.31 -22.98
N ALA A 199 -6.83 9.26 -22.04
CA ALA A 199 -5.75 10.21 -21.82
C ALA A 199 -4.44 9.51 -21.40
N LEU A 200 -4.52 8.55 -20.48
CA LEU A 200 -3.37 7.78 -20.03
C LEU A 200 -2.74 6.95 -21.17
N LEU A 201 -3.57 6.33 -22.02
CA LEU A 201 -3.11 5.59 -23.19
C LEU A 201 -2.39 6.49 -24.20
N GLU A 202 -2.95 7.65 -24.51
CA GLU A 202 -2.33 8.57 -25.48
C GLU A 202 -1.03 9.18 -24.94
N LEU A 203 -0.95 9.51 -23.65
CA LEU A 203 0.30 9.95 -23.02
C LEU A 203 1.39 8.86 -23.07
N ALA A 204 1.03 7.61 -22.77
CA ALA A 204 1.96 6.49 -22.85
C ALA A 204 2.45 6.26 -24.30
N ARG A 205 1.55 6.31 -25.28
CA ARG A 205 1.87 6.18 -26.72
C ARG A 205 2.80 7.30 -27.19
N ALA A 206 2.52 8.54 -26.82
CA ALA A 206 3.36 9.69 -27.17
C ALA A 206 4.79 9.50 -26.65
N ARG A 207 4.94 9.06 -25.40
CA ARG A 207 6.27 8.82 -24.81
C ARG A 207 7.02 7.69 -25.48
N LEU A 208 6.32 6.63 -25.92
CA LEU A 208 6.93 5.53 -26.66
C LEU A 208 7.46 6.00 -28.03
N LYS A 209 6.67 6.83 -28.73
CA LYS A 209 7.05 7.38 -30.04
C LYS A 209 8.28 8.28 -29.96
N GLU A 210 8.41 9.09 -28.92
CA GLU A 210 9.59 9.94 -28.69
C GLU A 210 10.87 9.13 -28.39
N GLN A 211 10.74 7.90 -27.90
CA GLN A 211 11.88 7.02 -27.63
C GLN A 211 12.32 6.19 -28.85
N LEU A 212 11.52 6.12 -29.91
CA LEU A 212 11.94 5.56 -31.18
C LEU A 212 12.78 6.61 -31.94
N PRO A 213 14.04 6.31 -32.32
CA PRO A 213 14.84 7.24 -33.08
C PRO A 213 14.14 7.53 -34.42
N SER A 214 13.83 8.81 -34.64
CA SER A 214 13.44 9.34 -35.94
C SER A 214 14.65 9.23 -36.88
N GLY A 215 14.82 8.08 -37.55
CA GLY A 215 15.99 7.88 -38.40
C GLY A 215 16.28 6.42 -38.74
N ALA A 216 15.37 5.75 -39.43
CA ALA A 216 15.73 4.63 -40.30
C ALA A 216 15.11 4.87 -41.68
N SER A 217 15.50 5.98 -42.31
CA SER A 217 15.49 6.07 -43.77
C SER A 217 16.63 5.21 -44.29
N CYS A 218 16.32 4.07 -44.91
CA CYS A 218 17.28 3.30 -45.70
C CYS A 218 17.70 4.11 -46.94
N PRO A 219 19.00 4.10 -47.29
CA PRO A 219 19.43 4.33 -48.66
C PRO A 219 20.37 3.22 -49.16
N PRO A 220 20.60 3.12 -50.49
CA PRO A 220 19.63 2.99 -51.58
C PRO A 220 19.27 1.53 -51.89
#